data_AF-A0AA95MRW5-F1
#
_entry.id   AF-A0AA95MRW5-F1
#
_cell.length_a   1.000
_cell.length_b   1.000
_cell.length_c   1.000
_cell.angle_alpha   90.00
_cell.angle_beta   90.00
_cell.angle_gamma   90.00
#
_symmetry.space_group_name_H-M   'P 1'
#
loop_
_entity.id
_entity.type
_entity.pdbx_description
1 polymer ?
#
loop_
_entity_poly.entity_id
_entity_poly.type
_entity_poly.pdbx_seq_one_letter_code
_entity_poly.pdbx_strand_id
1 'polypeptide(L)'
;MIKKVVRPFWSYDVQKTEKWLSSMAENGYFLIKINRVTRCFFFLQDEPKKLTYRIGFDKMQGESLSRGLLAEGWTKVLRTGHWFVTSIEKPSEQIKSSPVREGIIKHNRIIMYIFGGIVGYFSIVAMFFLSIFGMMFISSDSQVEVVDSPYWIFTYLYFGAVIAIFVLALYSMIKIHRTNKNLIKEKPRDDLHFGTQPEGKLSKAEEKQLKRSGQLIVKRKLGWMYAPDKLEQWLEEMEEQGYNLYRVSKTGTVFRFLIGRQRKVSYCADYQNIADESYFEMQREAGWKSVFASLGSIQKWSLWSREYKEGEERPQIYSEKTDQLKHARKIAIAYSCLFLPLIIAYLLNLGIGFDLFIHNQVDKLRIMTLIIMVIAILSFGSYTIRTWLYYFRLKKTV
;
A
#
# COMPACT_ATOMS: atom_id res chain seq x y z
N MET A 1 -41.58 -10.25 -15.74
CA MET A 1 -40.58 -10.43 -16.83
C MET A 1 -39.18 -10.38 -16.24
N ILE A 2 -38.24 -11.24 -16.67
CA ILE A 2 -36.84 -11.23 -16.18
C ILE A 2 -35.95 -10.45 -17.14
N LYS A 3 -35.29 -9.40 -16.66
CA LYS A 3 -34.34 -8.59 -17.45
C LYS A 3 -32.90 -8.94 -17.07
N LYS A 4 -32.04 -9.19 -18.07
CA LYS A 4 -30.62 -9.48 -17.90
C LYS A 4 -29.77 -8.28 -18.35
N VAL A 5 -28.86 -7.81 -17.51
CA VAL A 5 -27.96 -6.69 -17.84
C VAL A 5 -26.52 -7.05 -17.49
N VAL A 6 -25.59 -6.86 -18.43
CA VAL A 6 -24.15 -7.04 -18.20
C VAL A 6 -23.56 -5.74 -17.68
N ARG A 7 -22.81 -5.81 -16.57
CA ARG A 7 -22.11 -4.65 -16.02
C ARG A 7 -20.66 -5.01 -15.72
N PRO A 8 -19.73 -4.80 -16.68
CA PRO A 8 -18.33 -5.09 -16.43
C PRO A 8 -17.80 -4.19 -15.31
N PHE A 9 -16.79 -4.67 -14.57
CA PHE A 9 -16.09 -3.91 -13.52
C PHE A 9 -16.93 -3.51 -12.29
N TRP A 10 -18.14 -4.05 -12.14
CA TRP A 10 -19.03 -3.74 -11.00
C TRP A 10 -18.38 -4.01 -9.63
N SER A 11 -17.52 -5.03 -9.54
CA SER A 11 -16.92 -5.50 -8.30
C SER A 11 -15.99 -4.47 -7.64
N TYR A 12 -15.39 -3.57 -8.41
CA TYR A 12 -14.56 -2.50 -7.86
C TYR A 12 -15.11 -1.09 -8.14
N ASP A 13 -16.24 -0.98 -8.85
CA ASP A 13 -17.01 0.25 -9.05
C ASP A 13 -18.36 0.16 -8.33
N VAL A 14 -18.26 -0.13 -7.04
CA VAL A 14 -19.41 -0.52 -6.20
C VAL A 14 -20.38 0.63 -6.04
N GLN A 15 -19.91 1.84 -5.75
CA GLN A 15 -20.76 3.04 -5.58
C GLN A 15 -21.60 3.35 -6.82
N LYS A 16 -21.01 3.30 -8.02
CA LYS A 16 -21.78 3.50 -9.27
C LYS A 16 -22.75 2.35 -9.52
N THR A 17 -22.41 1.15 -9.07
CA THR A 17 -23.30 0.00 -9.19
C THR A 17 -24.49 0.10 -8.23
N GLU A 18 -24.28 0.57 -7.00
CA GLU A 18 -25.35 0.85 -6.03
C GLU A 18 -26.33 1.91 -6.52
N LYS A 19 -25.81 3.05 -7.01
CA LYS A 19 -26.65 4.11 -7.62
C LYS A 19 -27.46 3.58 -8.79
N TRP A 20 -26.83 2.78 -9.63
CA TRP A 20 -27.51 2.16 -10.76
C TRP A 20 -28.58 1.14 -10.32
N LEU A 21 -28.31 0.31 -9.33
CA LEU A 21 -29.31 -0.62 -8.77
C LEU A 21 -30.51 0.13 -8.18
N SER A 22 -30.26 1.24 -7.51
CA SER A 22 -31.31 2.09 -6.94
C SER A 22 -32.17 2.71 -8.06
N SER A 23 -31.54 3.24 -9.11
CA SER A 23 -32.25 3.72 -10.31
C SER A 23 -33.02 2.60 -11.04
N MET A 24 -32.53 1.36 -11.04
CA MET A 24 -33.26 0.23 -11.61
C MET A 24 -34.54 -0.06 -10.81
N ALA A 25 -34.50 -0.03 -9.47
CA ALA A 25 -35.69 -0.22 -8.65
C ALA A 25 -36.71 0.92 -8.76
N GLU A 26 -36.25 2.16 -8.94
CA GLU A 26 -37.13 3.31 -9.27
C GLU A 26 -37.85 3.12 -10.61
N ASN A 27 -37.30 2.31 -11.51
CA ASN A 27 -37.94 1.92 -12.78
C ASN A 27 -38.71 0.60 -12.67
N GLY A 28 -38.93 0.08 -11.46
CA GLY A 28 -39.66 -1.18 -11.22
C GLY A 28 -38.83 -2.45 -11.46
N TYR A 29 -37.50 -2.36 -11.53
CA TYR A 29 -36.63 -3.53 -11.70
C TYR A 29 -35.88 -3.90 -10.42
N PHE A 30 -36.28 -5.00 -9.78
CA PHE A 30 -35.71 -5.49 -8.52
C PHE A 30 -34.68 -6.56 -8.74
N LEU A 31 -33.55 -6.46 -8.05
CA LEU A 31 -32.44 -7.38 -8.22
C LEU A 31 -32.74 -8.75 -7.60
N ILE A 32 -32.71 -9.82 -8.40
CA ILE A 32 -32.89 -11.21 -7.90
C ILE A 32 -31.56 -11.95 -7.80
N LYS A 33 -30.69 -11.79 -8.81
CA LYS A 33 -29.49 -12.61 -8.96
C LYS A 33 -28.34 -11.84 -9.57
N ILE A 34 -27.14 -12.15 -9.10
CA ILE A 34 -25.88 -11.71 -9.71
C ILE A 34 -25.06 -12.95 -10.10
N ASN A 35 -24.67 -13.04 -11.37
CA ASN A 35 -23.63 -13.97 -11.81
C ASN A 35 -22.28 -13.25 -11.84
N ARG A 36 -21.37 -13.68 -10.95
CA ARG A 36 -20.06 -13.04 -10.77
C ARG A 36 -19.11 -13.29 -11.94
N VAL A 37 -19.19 -14.47 -12.57
CA VAL A 37 -18.29 -14.87 -13.66
C VAL A 37 -18.64 -14.11 -14.93
N THR A 38 -19.91 -14.15 -15.32
CA THR A 38 -20.39 -13.45 -16.52
C THR A 38 -20.71 -11.97 -16.28
N ARG A 39 -20.57 -11.49 -15.04
CA ARG A 39 -20.86 -10.10 -14.62
C ARG A 39 -22.27 -9.65 -15.00
N CYS A 40 -23.23 -10.57 -14.94
CA CYS A 40 -24.62 -10.35 -15.30
C CYS A 40 -25.49 -10.16 -14.06
N PHE A 41 -26.39 -9.18 -14.13
CA PHE A 41 -27.42 -8.90 -13.13
C PHE A 41 -28.78 -9.30 -13.72
N PHE A 42 -29.61 -9.96 -12.91
CA PHE A 42 -30.94 -10.41 -13.28
C PHE A 42 -31.98 -9.71 -12.42
N PHE A 43 -32.98 -9.13 -13.06
CA PHE A 43 -34.01 -8.32 -12.42
C PHE A 43 -35.40 -8.89 -12.63
N LEU A 44 -36.26 -8.77 -11.63
CA LEU A 44 -37.70 -8.95 -11.73
C LEU A 44 -38.34 -7.59 -11.99
N GLN A 45 -39.26 -7.54 -12.94
CA GLN A 45 -40.13 -6.37 -13.08
C GLN A 45 -41.30 -6.47 -12.10
N ASP A 46 -41.47 -5.42 -11.30
CA ASP A 46 -42.52 -5.25 -10.29
C ASP A 46 -42.82 -3.74 -10.12
N GLU A 47 -43.69 -3.36 -9.18
CA GLU A 47 -44.06 -1.96 -8.95
C GLU A 47 -42.85 -1.08 -8.56
N PRO A 48 -42.67 0.11 -9.15
CA PRO A 48 -41.59 1.03 -8.82
C PRO A 48 -41.48 1.35 -7.32
N LYS A 49 -40.30 1.13 -6.73
CA LYS A 49 -40.01 1.48 -5.32
C LYS A 49 -38.69 2.22 -5.20
N LYS A 50 -38.65 3.21 -4.31
CA LYS A 50 -37.42 3.94 -3.95
C LYS A 50 -36.59 3.12 -2.95
N LEU A 51 -35.78 2.21 -3.49
CA LEU A 51 -34.84 1.41 -2.72
C LEU A 51 -33.42 1.95 -2.83
N THR A 52 -32.74 2.10 -1.70
CA THR A 52 -31.29 2.30 -1.68
C THR A 52 -30.60 0.96 -1.52
N TYR A 53 -29.77 0.59 -2.49
CA TYR A 53 -28.95 -0.62 -2.42
C TYR A 53 -27.56 -0.35 -1.86
N ARG A 54 -27.05 -1.29 -1.05
CA ARG A 54 -25.66 -1.32 -0.62
C ARG A 54 -25.06 -2.70 -0.86
N ILE A 55 -23.83 -2.72 -1.36
CA ILE A 55 -23.09 -3.93 -1.65
C ILE A 55 -21.99 -4.05 -0.60
N GLY A 56 -21.86 -5.21 0.02
CA GLY A 56 -20.79 -5.53 0.95
C GLY A 56 -19.91 -6.67 0.43
N PHE A 57 -18.69 -6.73 0.97
CA PHE A 57 -17.77 -7.85 0.77
C PHE A 57 -17.24 -8.29 2.12
N ASP A 58 -17.60 -9.49 2.56
CA ASP A 58 -17.13 -10.02 3.85
C ASP A 58 -17.00 -11.54 3.83
N LYS A 59 -16.04 -12.04 4.62
CA LYS A 59 -15.84 -13.46 4.93
C LYS A 59 -16.60 -13.91 6.19
N MET A 60 -17.23 -13.02 6.94
CA MET A 60 -17.85 -13.37 8.24
C MET A 60 -19.07 -14.31 8.17
N GLN A 61 -19.17 -15.09 9.25
CA GLN A 61 -20.05 -16.22 9.53
C GLN A 61 -21.50 -15.77 9.80
N GLY A 62 -22.46 -16.42 9.15
CA GLY A 62 -23.90 -16.21 9.42
C GLY A 62 -24.70 -15.73 8.21
N GLU A 63 -25.97 -16.12 8.18
CA GLU A 63 -26.94 -15.68 7.16
C GLU A 63 -27.53 -14.30 7.47
N SER A 64 -27.42 -13.81 8.71
CA SER A 64 -28.08 -12.62 9.22
C SER A 64 -27.19 -11.37 9.22
N LEU A 65 -27.82 -10.21 9.00
CA LEU A 65 -27.18 -8.88 9.16
C LEU A 65 -26.92 -8.59 10.64
N SER A 66 -26.02 -7.64 10.94
CA SER A 66 -25.80 -7.20 12.32
C SER A 66 -27.09 -6.65 12.92
N ARG A 67 -27.29 -6.83 14.24
CA ARG A 67 -28.52 -6.40 14.94
C ARG A 67 -28.80 -4.90 14.75
N GLY A 68 -27.76 -4.07 14.68
CA GLY A 68 -27.88 -2.63 14.42
C GLY A 68 -28.41 -2.30 13.01
N LEU A 69 -27.97 -3.04 11.97
CA LEU A 69 -28.46 -2.84 10.61
C LEU A 69 -29.92 -3.29 10.45
N LEU A 70 -30.30 -4.41 11.08
CA LEU A 70 -31.69 -4.86 11.11
C LEU A 70 -32.60 -3.83 11.82
N ALA A 71 -32.14 -3.27 12.94
CA ALA A 71 -32.88 -2.24 13.69
C ALA A 71 -33.09 -0.96 12.88
N GLU A 72 -32.18 -0.61 11.96
CA GLU A 72 -32.35 0.56 11.08
C GLU A 72 -33.25 0.31 9.85
N GLY A 73 -33.64 -0.95 9.62
CA GLY A 73 -34.51 -1.39 8.52
C GLY A 73 -33.78 -1.94 7.30
N TRP A 74 -32.50 -2.33 7.42
CA TRP A 74 -31.79 -2.99 6.33
C TRP A 74 -32.27 -4.42 6.14
N THR A 75 -32.62 -4.77 4.90
CA THR A 75 -32.95 -6.13 4.49
C THR A 75 -31.89 -6.69 3.56
N LYS A 76 -31.62 -7.99 3.67
CA LYS A 76 -30.67 -8.69 2.80
C LYS A 76 -31.40 -9.12 1.54
N VAL A 77 -30.94 -8.64 0.38
CA VAL A 77 -31.52 -8.97 -0.93
C VAL A 77 -30.96 -10.28 -1.44
N LEU A 78 -29.62 -10.41 -1.46
CA LEU A 78 -28.96 -11.61 -1.93
C LEU A 78 -27.55 -11.75 -1.39
N ARG A 79 -27.02 -12.98 -1.48
CA ARG A 79 -25.60 -13.30 -1.25
C ARG A 79 -25.10 -14.18 -2.38
N THR A 80 -23.97 -13.80 -2.97
CA THR A 80 -23.27 -14.60 -3.97
C THR A 80 -21.79 -14.71 -3.60
N GLY A 81 -21.43 -15.82 -2.94
CA GLY A 81 -20.09 -16.01 -2.38
C GLY A 81 -19.79 -15.01 -1.24
N HIS A 82 -18.69 -14.28 -1.35
CA HIS A 82 -18.30 -13.23 -0.40
C HIS A 82 -19.00 -11.89 -0.63
N TRP A 83 -19.77 -11.76 -1.70
CA TRP A 83 -20.55 -10.55 -1.99
C TRP A 83 -21.96 -10.69 -1.41
N PHE A 84 -22.45 -9.63 -0.80
CA PHE A 84 -23.85 -9.53 -0.40
C PHE A 84 -24.42 -8.17 -0.79
N VAL A 85 -25.73 -8.12 -1.00
CA VAL A 85 -26.45 -6.90 -1.31
C VAL A 85 -27.55 -6.71 -0.28
N THR A 86 -27.61 -5.53 0.30
CA THR A 86 -28.68 -5.10 1.20
C THR A 86 -29.48 -3.97 0.57
N SER A 87 -30.75 -3.87 0.95
CA SER A 87 -31.65 -2.79 0.55
C SER A 87 -32.26 -2.13 1.77
N ILE A 88 -32.61 -0.86 1.63
CA ILE A 88 -33.42 -0.13 2.59
C ILE A 88 -34.39 0.77 1.85
N GLU A 89 -35.62 0.86 2.33
CA GLU A 89 -36.68 1.77 1.83
C GLU A 89 -36.51 3.18 2.40
N LYS A 90 -35.31 3.75 2.30
CA LYS A 90 -35.00 5.13 2.71
C LYS A 90 -34.10 5.82 1.69
N PRO A 91 -34.27 7.13 1.45
CA PRO A 91 -33.34 7.92 0.63
C PRO A 91 -31.92 7.88 1.20
N SER A 92 -30.92 7.90 0.32
CA SER A 92 -29.50 7.76 0.70
C SER A 92 -29.00 8.81 1.70
N GLU A 93 -29.68 9.95 1.82
CA GLU A 93 -29.34 11.09 2.69
C GLU A 93 -29.78 10.89 4.16
N GLN A 94 -30.73 9.98 4.42
CA GLN A 94 -31.25 9.72 5.77
C GLN A 94 -30.58 8.51 6.45
N ILE A 95 -29.61 7.90 5.78
CA ILE A 95 -28.92 6.69 6.25
C ILE A 95 -27.78 7.11 7.19
N LYS A 96 -27.91 6.82 8.48
CA LYS A 96 -26.88 7.11 9.49
C LYS A 96 -25.83 6.01 9.61
N SER A 97 -26.22 4.73 9.50
CA SER A 97 -25.26 3.61 9.49
C SER A 97 -25.24 2.91 8.12
N SER A 98 -24.04 2.57 7.67
CA SER A 98 -23.84 1.84 6.42
C SER A 98 -23.02 0.58 6.67
N PRO A 99 -23.21 -0.49 5.87
CA PRO A 99 -22.45 -1.71 6.04
C PRO A 99 -20.95 -1.47 5.86
N VAL A 100 -20.14 -2.18 6.65
CA VAL A 100 -18.68 -2.06 6.70
C VAL A 100 -18.07 -2.23 5.29
N ARG A 101 -17.29 -1.23 4.86
CA ARG A 101 -16.70 -1.16 3.50
C ARG A 101 -15.30 -1.74 3.40
N GLU A 102 -14.71 -2.15 4.51
CA GLU A 102 -13.30 -2.56 4.60
C GLU A 102 -12.96 -3.76 3.72
N GLY A 103 -13.84 -4.78 3.68
CA GLY A 103 -13.61 -5.95 2.84
C GLY A 103 -13.59 -5.62 1.34
N ILE A 104 -14.38 -4.64 0.88
CA ILE A 104 -14.36 -4.17 -0.51
C ILE A 104 -13.02 -3.49 -0.81
N ILE A 105 -12.54 -2.62 0.08
CA ILE A 105 -11.26 -1.93 -0.08
C ILE A 105 -10.12 -2.96 -0.15
N LYS A 106 -10.12 -3.97 0.72
CA LYS A 106 -9.13 -5.05 0.72
C LYS A 106 -9.16 -5.86 -0.57
N HIS A 107 -10.35 -6.24 -1.04
CA HIS A 107 -10.53 -6.93 -2.33
C HIS A 107 -10.01 -6.10 -3.51
N ASN A 108 -10.37 -4.82 -3.55
CA ASN A 108 -9.94 -3.88 -4.57
C ASN A 108 -8.41 -3.70 -4.58
N ARG A 109 -7.76 -3.65 -3.42
CA ARG A 109 -6.29 -3.59 -3.34
C ARG A 109 -5.62 -4.82 -3.96
N ILE A 110 -6.18 -6.01 -3.77
CA ILE A 110 -5.67 -7.24 -4.42
C ILE A 110 -5.77 -7.12 -5.94
N ILE A 111 -6.92 -6.70 -6.47
CA ILE A 111 -7.10 -6.50 -7.91
C ILE A 111 -6.13 -5.44 -8.45
N MET A 112 -5.94 -4.34 -7.70
CA MET A 112 -4.99 -3.29 -8.05
C MET A 112 -3.55 -3.82 -8.14
N TYR A 113 -3.15 -4.74 -7.25
CA TYR A 113 -1.84 -5.39 -7.32
C TYR A 113 -1.69 -6.31 -8.53
N ILE A 114 -2.75 -7.04 -8.92
CA ILE A 114 -2.74 -7.86 -10.14
C ILE A 114 -2.50 -6.98 -11.37
N PHE A 115 -3.28 -5.89 -11.52
CA PHE A 115 -3.08 -4.95 -12.63
C PHE A 115 -1.73 -4.23 -12.56
N GLY A 116 -1.27 -3.88 -11.36
CA GLY A 116 0.06 -3.30 -11.14
C GLY A 116 1.18 -4.25 -11.57
N GLY A 117 1.04 -5.56 -11.31
CA GLY A 117 1.96 -6.59 -11.80
C GLY A 117 1.99 -6.67 -13.32
N ILE A 118 0.83 -6.63 -13.98
CA ILE A 118 0.72 -6.61 -15.45
C ILE A 118 1.42 -5.37 -16.04
N VAL A 119 1.15 -4.18 -15.48
CA VAL A 119 1.80 -2.92 -15.92
C VAL A 119 3.31 -2.99 -15.69
N GLY A 120 3.75 -3.47 -14.53
CA GLY A 120 5.16 -3.62 -14.19
C GLY A 120 5.89 -4.57 -15.15
N TYR A 121 5.30 -5.75 -15.43
CA TYR A 121 5.83 -6.71 -16.39
C TYR A 121 6.01 -6.09 -17.78
N PHE A 122 4.94 -5.50 -18.34
CA PHE A 122 5.02 -4.88 -19.66
C PHE A 122 5.96 -3.68 -19.70
N SER A 123 6.11 -2.94 -18.60
CA SER A 123 7.07 -1.84 -18.50
C SER A 123 8.52 -2.35 -18.52
N ILE A 124 8.81 -3.46 -17.83
CA ILE A 124 10.14 -4.11 -17.86
C ILE A 124 10.44 -4.63 -19.28
N VAL A 125 9.49 -5.32 -19.89
CA VAL A 125 9.63 -5.82 -21.27
C VAL A 125 9.85 -4.66 -22.24
N ALA A 126 9.07 -3.58 -22.15
CA ALA A 126 9.23 -2.39 -22.97
C ALA A 126 10.59 -1.71 -22.75
N MET A 127 11.05 -1.59 -21.50
CA MET A 127 12.39 -1.05 -21.20
C MET A 127 13.50 -1.91 -21.83
N PHE A 128 13.37 -3.23 -21.81
CA PHE A 128 14.32 -4.13 -22.46
C PHE A 128 14.36 -3.91 -23.97
N PHE A 129 13.20 -3.88 -24.64
CA PHE A 129 13.14 -3.59 -26.08
C PHE A 129 13.66 -2.20 -26.44
N LEU A 130 13.31 -1.18 -25.65
CA LEU A 130 13.83 0.18 -25.84
C LEU A 130 15.34 0.25 -25.63
N SER A 131 15.92 -0.58 -24.75
CA SER A 131 17.37 -0.64 -24.55
C SER A 131 18.09 -1.27 -25.75
N ILE A 132 17.55 -2.35 -26.33
CA ILE A 132 18.07 -2.96 -27.56
C ILE A 132 17.97 -1.97 -28.72
N PHE A 133 16.80 -1.35 -28.88
CA PHE A 133 16.57 -0.34 -29.90
C PHE A 133 17.49 0.89 -29.69
N GLY A 134 17.70 1.32 -28.45
CA GLY A 134 18.60 2.41 -28.12
C GLY A 134 20.06 2.11 -28.48
N MET A 135 20.53 0.86 -28.25
CA MET A 135 21.89 0.46 -28.66
C MET A 135 22.08 0.52 -30.19
N MET A 136 21.03 0.25 -30.97
CA MET A 136 21.04 0.36 -32.44
C MET A 136 21.37 1.77 -32.94
N PHE A 137 20.90 2.84 -32.27
CA PHE A 137 21.21 4.21 -32.66
C PHE A 137 22.58 4.69 -32.17
N ILE A 138 23.17 4.00 -31.20
CA ILE A 138 24.45 4.37 -30.59
C ILE A 138 25.62 3.67 -31.29
N SER A 139 25.42 2.47 -31.85
CA SER A 139 26.42 1.78 -32.65
C SER A 139 26.52 2.40 -34.05
N SER A 140 27.57 3.20 -34.27
CA SER A 140 27.86 3.88 -35.54
C SER A 140 28.17 2.95 -36.74
N ASP A 141 28.19 1.64 -36.54
CA ASP A 141 28.67 0.65 -37.51
C ASP A 141 27.67 -0.49 -37.79
N SER A 142 26.43 -0.39 -37.30
CA SER A 142 25.40 -1.41 -37.56
C SER A 142 24.59 -1.07 -38.81
N GLN A 143 24.86 -1.77 -39.92
CA GLN A 143 23.94 -1.86 -41.04
C GLN A 143 22.76 -2.75 -40.64
N VAL A 144 21.71 -2.14 -40.10
CA VAL A 144 20.50 -2.86 -39.69
C VAL A 144 19.68 -3.15 -40.93
N GLU A 145 19.71 -4.40 -41.38
CA GLU A 145 18.80 -4.88 -42.40
C GLU A 145 17.43 -5.16 -41.76
N VAL A 146 16.47 -4.27 -42.00
CA VAL A 146 15.07 -4.49 -41.57
C VAL A 146 14.44 -5.48 -42.53
N VAL A 147 14.41 -6.75 -42.13
CA VAL A 147 13.74 -7.80 -42.89
C VAL A 147 12.26 -7.81 -42.54
N ASP A 148 11.41 -7.67 -43.57
CA ASP A 148 9.96 -7.74 -43.39
C ASP A 148 9.53 -9.12 -42.89
N SER A 149 8.76 -9.13 -41.80
CA SER A 149 8.24 -10.38 -41.25
C SER A 149 7.14 -10.93 -42.18
N PRO A 150 7.21 -12.19 -42.62
CA PRO A 150 6.15 -12.83 -43.39
C PRO A 150 4.80 -12.91 -42.63
N TYR A 151 4.81 -12.68 -41.31
CA TYR A 151 3.63 -12.66 -40.44
C TYR A 151 3.29 -11.28 -39.87
N TRP A 152 3.61 -10.20 -40.59
CA TRP A 152 3.43 -8.82 -40.15
C TRP A 152 2.06 -8.53 -39.52
N ILE A 153 0.97 -9.08 -40.07
CA ILE A 153 -0.39 -8.84 -39.57
C ILE A 153 -0.60 -9.40 -38.15
N PHE A 154 -0.05 -10.58 -37.85
CA PHE A 154 -0.11 -11.18 -36.52
C PHE A 154 0.74 -10.40 -35.53
N THR A 155 1.89 -9.88 -35.98
CA THR A 155 2.76 -9.03 -35.18
C THR A 155 2.04 -7.74 -34.77
N TYR A 156 1.41 -7.02 -35.70
CA TYR A 156 0.64 -5.82 -35.36
C TYR A 156 -0.58 -6.12 -34.49
N LEU A 157 -1.28 -7.22 -34.75
CA LEU A 157 -2.42 -7.63 -33.92
C LEU A 157 -1.97 -7.93 -32.48
N TYR A 158 -0.85 -8.63 -32.31
CA TYR A 158 -0.25 -8.91 -31.01
C TYR A 158 0.16 -7.62 -30.29
N PHE A 159 0.86 -6.70 -30.96
CA PHE A 159 1.22 -5.40 -30.38
C PHE A 159 -0.02 -4.58 -29.99
N GLY A 160 -1.04 -4.56 -30.84
CA GLY A 160 -2.31 -3.90 -30.54
C GLY A 160 -2.98 -4.49 -29.30
N ALA A 161 -3.01 -5.81 -29.18
CA ALA A 161 -3.54 -6.50 -28.00
C ALA A 161 -2.74 -6.18 -26.73
N VAL A 162 -1.41 -6.17 -26.80
CA VAL A 162 -0.52 -5.80 -25.68
C VAL A 162 -0.78 -4.37 -25.22
N ILE A 163 -0.86 -3.42 -26.16
CA ILE A 163 -1.16 -2.01 -25.86
C ILE A 163 -2.56 -1.89 -25.24
N ALA A 164 -3.56 -2.57 -25.78
CA ALA A 164 -4.92 -2.55 -25.24
C ALA A 164 -4.98 -3.09 -23.81
N ILE A 165 -4.30 -4.21 -23.53
CA ILE A 165 -4.20 -4.79 -22.19
C ILE A 165 -3.48 -3.82 -21.23
N PHE A 166 -2.38 -3.20 -21.67
CA PHE A 166 -1.62 -2.26 -20.87
C PHE A 166 -2.44 -1.02 -20.50
N VAL A 167 -3.12 -0.42 -21.48
CA VAL A 167 -4.03 0.73 -21.26
C VAL A 167 -5.20 0.34 -20.34
N LEU A 168 -5.80 -0.84 -20.54
CA LEU A 168 -6.87 -1.35 -19.68
C LEU A 168 -6.39 -1.54 -18.23
N ALA A 169 -5.18 -2.05 -18.04
CA ALA A 169 -4.58 -2.26 -16.72
C ALA A 169 -4.31 -0.92 -16.01
N LEU A 170 -3.74 0.06 -16.72
CA LEU A 170 -3.54 1.42 -16.20
C LEU A 170 -4.87 2.09 -15.83
N TYR A 171 -5.86 2.04 -16.73
CA TYR A 171 -7.18 2.58 -16.46
C TYR A 171 -7.82 1.93 -15.22
N SER A 172 -7.75 0.60 -15.11
CA SER A 172 -8.28 -0.15 -13.98
C SER A 172 -7.59 0.24 -12.68
N MET A 173 -6.26 0.40 -12.68
CA MET A 173 -5.49 0.82 -11.51
C MET A 173 -5.90 2.22 -11.03
N ILE A 174 -5.97 3.20 -11.94
CA ILE A 174 -6.39 4.56 -11.63
C ILE A 174 -7.83 4.57 -11.10
N LYS A 175 -8.73 3.83 -11.74
CA LYS A 175 -10.13 3.74 -11.36
C LYS A 175 -10.31 3.13 -9.97
N ILE A 176 -9.66 2.00 -9.69
CA ILE A 176 -9.69 1.34 -8.37
C ILE A 176 -9.15 2.26 -7.29
N HIS A 177 -8.04 2.96 -7.56
CA HIS A 177 -7.47 3.91 -6.61
C HIS A 177 -8.46 5.03 -6.26
N ARG A 178 -9.11 5.61 -7.27
CA ARG A 178 -10.16 6.63 -7.06
C ARG A 178 -11.35 6.09 -6.27
N THR A 179 -11.85 4.90 -6.60
CA THR A 179 -12.97 4.30 -5.87
C THR A 179 -12.61 4.01 -4.42
N ASN A 180 -11.45 3.42 -4.15
CA ASN A 180 -10.99 3.16 -2.79
C ASN A 180 -10.86 4.46 -1.98
N LYS A 181 -10.32 5.53 -2.59
CA LYS A 181 -10.25 6.84 -1.95
C LYS A 181 -11.64 7.39 -1.59
N ASN A 182 -12.63 7.18 -2.45
CA ASN A 182 -14.00 7.61 -2.18
C ASN A 182 -14.67 6.76 -1.10
N LEU A 183 -14.46 5.44 -1.09
CA LEU A 183 -14.98 4.54 -0.06
C LEU A 183 -14.40 4.87 1.33
N ILE A 184 -13.12 5.22 1.40
CA ILE A 184 -12.47 5.65 2.64
C ILE A 184 -13.08 6.96 3.16
N LYS A 185 -13.41 7.90 2.26
CA LYS A 185 -14.04 9.18 2.63
C LYS A 185 -15.49 9.05 3.11
N GLU A 186 -16.18 7.96 2.81
CA GLU A 186 -17.56 7.72 3.26
C GLU A 186 -17.64 7.30 4.74
N LYS A 187 -16.53 6.92 5.38
CA LYS A 187 -16.50 6.74 6.84
C LYS A 187 -16.74 8.10 7.52
N PRO A 188 -17.60 8.21 8.55
CA PRO A 188 -17.78 9.45 9.30
C PRO A 188 -16.42 9.94 9.80
N ARG A 189 -16.18 11.24 9.62
CA ARG A 189 -14.93 11.93 9.94
C ARG A 189 -14.63 11.80 11.44
N ASP A 190 -13.80 10.82 11.78
CA ASP A 190 -12.70 11.00 12.72
C ASP A 190 -11.46 10.36 12.06
N ASP A 191 -10.59 11.23 11.53
CA ASP A 191 -9.16 11.02 11.34
C ASP A 191 -8.62 9.95 10.38
N LEU A 192 -9.26 9.69 9.23
CA LEU A 192 -8.64 8.95 8.12
C LEU A 192 -7.74 9.82 7.24
N HIS A 193 -6.73 10.45 7.86
CA HIS A 193 -5.58 10.98 7.15
C HIS A 193 -4.40 10.00 7.28
N PHE A 194 -4.28 9.08 6.33
CA PHE A 194 -3.00 8.42 6.05
C PHE A 194 -1.98 9.48 5.64
N GLY A 195 -1.13 9.87 6.58
CA GLY A 195 0.10 10.61 6.32
C GLY A 195 -0.08 12.10 5.98
N THR A 196 -0.85 12.86 6.77
CA THR A 196 -0.72 14.31 7.04
C THR A 196 -1.95 14.69 7.86
N GLN A 197 -1.91 14.93 9.17
CA GLN A 197 -1.10 15.93 9.84
C GLN A 197 -1.05 15.61 11.35
N PRO A 198 0.09 15.74 12.04
CA PRO A 198 0.05 15.96 13.48
C PRO A 198 -0.58 17.35 13.71
N GLU A 199 -1.43 17.45 14.73
CA GLU A 199 -1.84 18.72 15.32
C GLU A 199 -0.60 19.63 15.50
N GLY A 200 -0.68 20.89 15.07
CA GLY A 200 0.42 21.85 15.25
C GLY A 200 1.47 21.90 14.14
N LYS A 201 1.08 21.77 12.87
CA LYS A 201 2.04 21.94 11.77
C LYS A 201 2.41 23.41 11.59
N LEU A 202 3.60 23.76 12.07
CA LEU A 202 4.25 25.04 11.82
C LEU A 202 4.30 25.32 10.30
N SER A 203 3.96 26.54 9.89
CA SER A 203 4.08 27.01 8.51
C SER A 203 5.54 26.89 8.05
N LYS A 204 5.79 26.72 6.74
CA LYS A 204 7.17 26.69 6.21
C LYS A 204 7.97 27.94 6.59
N ALA A 205 7.29 29.07 6.77
CA ALA A 205 7.89 30.32 7.24
C ALA A 205 8.32 30.21 8.72
N GLU A 206 7.45 29.66 9.58
CA GLU A 206 7.72 29.42 10.99
C GLU A 206 8.82 28.37 11.18
N GLU A 207 8.83 27.28 10.40
CA GLU A 207 9.93 26.29 10.41
C GLU A 207 11.27 26.97 10.06
N LYS A 208 11.28 27.91 9.12
CA LYS A 208 12.48 28.66 8.73
C LYS A 208 12.92 29.64 9.82
N GLN A 209 11.97 30.27 10.52
CA GLN A 209 12.23 31.16 11.64
C GLN A 209 12.77 30.41 12.85
N LEU A 210 12.15 29.28 13.22
CA LEU A 210 12.60 28.41 14.32
C LEU A 210 13.97 27.79 14.05
N LYS A 211 14.27 27.51 12.77
CA LYS A 211 15.62 27.10 12.37
C LYS A 211 16.65 28.22 12.54
N ARG A 212 16.27 29.48 12.27
CA ARG A 212 17.13 30.64 12.46
C ARG A 212 17.31 31.00 13.93
N SER A 213 16.30 30.79 14.77
CA SER A 213 16.37 31.01 16.23
C SER A 213 17.09 29.89 16.98
N GLY A 214 17.53 28.82 16.30
CA GLY A 214 18.20 27.68 16.92
C GLY A 214 17.28 26.73 17.69
N GLN A 215 15.97 27.00 17.72
CA GLN A 215 14.97 26.18 18.43
C GLN A 215 14.59 24.91 17.67
N LEU A 216 15.05 24.76 16.41
CA LEU A 216 14.78 23.62 15.57
C LEU A 216 16.05 22.84 15.18
N ILE A 217 16.08 21.56 15.55
CA ILE A 217 17.17 20.65 15.21
C ILE A 217 16.70 19.63 14.17
N VAL A 218 17.54 19.40 13.17
CA VAL A 218 17.26 18.42 12.10
C VAL A 218 18.32 17.33 12.13
N LYS A 219 17.89 16.08 12.28
CA LYS A 219 18.75 14.90 12.24
C LYS A 219 18.31 13.96 11.11
N ARG A 220 19.26 13.24 10.53
CA ARG A 220 19.01 12.26 9.46
C ARG A 220 19.34 10.86 9.95
N LYS A 221 18.43 9.92 9.74
CA LYS A 221 18.65 8.49 9.99
C LYS A 221 18.23 7.71 8.75
N LEU A 222 19.20 7.15 8.03
CA LEU A 222 18.97 6.34 6.83
C LEU A 222 18.90 4.86 7.22
N GLY A 223 17.95 4.13 6.62
CA GLY A 223 17.84 2.68 6.79
C GLY A 223 17.47 2.21 8.20
N TRP A 224 16.79 3.05 8.99
CA TRP A 224 16.33 2.69 10.34
C TRP A 224 15.33 1.53 10.33
N MET A 225 14.60 1.33 9.24
CA MET A 225 13.65 0.21 9.04
C MET A 225 14.32 -1.16 9.22
N TYR A 226 15.64 -1.25 9.04
CA TYR A 226 16.39 -2.50 9.22
C TYR A 226 16.87 -2.73 10.65
N ALA A 227 16.69 -1.75 11.54
CA ALA A 227 16.99 -1.84 12.98
C ALA A 227 16.06 -0.87 13.74
N PRO A 228 14.74 -1.16 13.77
CA PRO A 228 13.73 -0.26 14.34
C PRO A 228 13.95 -0.02 15.84
N ASP A 229 14.40 -1.04 16.58
CA ASP A 229 14.79 -0.95 18.00
C ASP A 229 15.78 0.19 18.28
N LYS A 230 16.82 0.32 17.44
CA LYS A 230 17.83 1.38 17.59
C LYS A 230 17.27 2.76 17.28
N LEU A 231 16.24 2.85 16.43
CA LEU A 231 15.57 4.10 16.17
C LEU A 231 14.71 4.49 17.37
N GLU A 232 13.92 3.56 17.89
CA GLU A 232 13.06 3.78 19.05
C GLU A 232 13.90 4.31 20.22
N GLN A 233 14.94 3.58 20.61
CA GLN A 233 15.85 4.01 21.67
C GLN A 233 16.45 5.40 21.40
N TRP A 234 16.92 5.64 20.17
CA TRP A 234 17.49 6.95 19.82
C TRP A 234 16.46 8.09 19.90
N LEU A 235 15.19 7.83 19.58
CA LEU A 235 14.12 8.83 19.70
C LEU A 235 13.78 9.10 21.17
N GLU A 236 13.74 8.06 21.99
CA GLU A 236 13.51 8.18 23.44
C GLU A 236 14.64 8.98 24.11
N GLU A 237 15.90 8.69 23.79
CA GLU A 237 17.08 9.45 24.27
C GLU A 237 17.04 10.94 23.84
N MET A 238 16.51 11.23 22.64
CA MET A 238 16.36 12.61 22.17
C MET A 238 15.29 13.37 22.98
N GLU A 239 14.16 12.73 23.30
CA GLU A 239 13.11 13.33 24.13
C GLU A 239 13.57 13.56 25.58
N GLU A 240 14.39 12.64 26.13
CA GLU A 240 15.01 12.80 27.45
C GLU A 240 15.99 13.98 27.50
N GLN A 241 16.66 14.29 26.39
CA GLN A 241 17.51 15.47 26.25
C GLN A 241 16.71 16.77 26.03
N GLY A 242 15.38 16.70 25.97
CA GLY A 242 14.50 17.84 25.69
C GLY A 242 14.37 18.17 24.20
N TYR A 243 14.72 17.24 23.32
CA TYR A 243 14.49 17.37 21.88
C TYR A 243 13.20 16.65 21.50
N ASN A 244 12.14 17.45 21.34
CA ASN A 244 10.80 16.93 21.15
C ASN A 244 10.53 16.70 19.67
N LEU A 245 10.32 15.44 19.27
CA LEU A 245 10.06 15.10 17.88
C LEU A 245 8.72 15.69 17.46
N TYR A 246 8.76 16.65 16.53
CA TYR A 246 7.55 17.27 16.00
C TYR A 246 7.21 16.75 14.60
N ARG A 247 8.21 16.34 13.81
CA ARG A 247 7.97 15.93 12.43
C ARG A 247 9.02 15.00 11.84
N VAL A 248 8.53 13.99 11.13
CA VAL A 248 9.33 13.14 10.23
C VAL A 248 9.03 13.51 8.77
N SER A 249 10.03 13.44 7.89
CA SER A 249 9.83 13.64 6.44
C SER A 249 8.94 12.56 5.85
N LYS A 250 8.35 12.85 4.68
CA LYS A 250 7.55 11.86 3.92
C LYS A 250 8.32 10.58 3.57
N THR A 251 9.65 10.70 3.42
CA THR A 251 10.56 9.59 3.16
C THR A 251 10.91 8.78 4.43
N GLY A 252 10.55 9.26 5.62
CA GLY A 252 10.93 8.64 6.89
C GLY A 252 12.36 8.92 7.33
N THR A 253 13.19 9.62 6.55
CA THR A 253 14.64 9.69 6.78
C THR A 253 15.13 10.92 7.54
N VAL A 254 14.30 11.97 7.62
CA VAL A 254 14.66 13.25 8.24
C VAL A 254 13.73 13.50 9.41
N PHE A 255 14.31 13.58 10.60
CA PHE A 255 13.63 13.81 11.87
C PHE A 255 13.90 15.24 12.30
N ARG A 256 12.84 15.97 12.64
CA ARG A 256 12.94 17.36 13.08
C ARG A 256 12.40 17.46 14.50
N PHE A 257 13.20 18.10 15.34
CA PHE A 257 12.97 18.23 16.76
C PHE A 257 12.86 19.70 17.14
N LEU A 258 11.92 20.00 18.03
CA LEU A 258 11.82 21.29 18.71
C LEU A 258 12.52 21.17 20.06
N ILE A 259 13.36 22.15 20.39
CA ILE A 259 13.93 22.24 21.74
C ILE A 259 12.78 22.58 22.70
N GLY A 260 12.55 21.70 23.66
CA GLY A 260 11.43 21.76 24.58
C GLY A 260 11.80 21.22 25.96
N ARG A 261 10.78 20.82 26.71
CA ARG A 261 10.97 20.19 28.03
C ARG A 261 11.25 18.71 27.86
N GLN A 262 12.10 18.19 28.73
CA GLN A 262 12.35 16.76 28.86
C GLN A 262 11.04 16.05 29.18
N ARG A 263 10.76 14.97 28.44
CA ARG A 263 9.56 14.16 28.64
C ARG A 263 9.86 12.70 28.33
N LYS A 264 9.15 11.80 29.00
CA LYS A 264 9.24 10.36 28.75
C LYS A 264 8.19 9.99 27.71
N VAL A 265 8.65 9.64 26.52
CA VAL A 265 7.80 9.25 25.40
C VAL A 265 8.31 7.92 24.90
N SER A 266 7.44 6.92 24.79
CA SER A 266 7.81 5.68 24.13
C SER A 266 7.51 5.74 22.65
N TYR A 267 8.46 5.27 21.85
CA TYR A 267 8.31 5.13 20.40
C TYR A 267 8.19 3.66 20.01
N CYS A 268 7.32 3.37 19.04
CA CYS A 268 7.20 2.04 18.46
C CYS A 268 7.12 2.13 16.93
N ALA A 269 8.08 1.48 16.27
CA ALA A 269 8.16 1.36 14.83
C ALA A 269 7.53 0.03 14.39
N ASP A 270 6.33 0.12 13.84
CA ASP A 270 5.51 -1.02 13.43
C ASP A 270 5.56 -1.26 11.91
N TYR A 271 5.69 -2.53 11.51
CA TYR A 271 5.74 -2.97 10.11
C TYR A 271 4.50 -3.79 9.70
N GLN A 272 3.80 -3.33 8.68
CA GLN A 272 2.62 -4.00 8.12
C GLN A 272 2.79 -4.30 6.63
N ASN A 273 2.60 -5.57 6.24
CA ASN A 273 2.57 -5.98 4.84
C ASN A 273 1.35 -5.41 4.08
N ILE A 274 0.22 -5.27 4.77
CA ILE A 274 -1.01 -4.70 4.22
C ILE A 274 -1.59 -3.81 5.32
N ALA A 275 -1.74 -2.53 5.04
CA ALA A 275 -2.36 -1.59 5.97
C ALA A 275 -3.78 -2.03 6.31
N ASP A 276 -4.03 -2.39 7.56
CA ASP A 276 -5.37 -2.63 8.08
C ASP A 276 -5.88 -1.34 8.72
N GLU A 277 -7.02 -0.80 8.27
CA GLU A 277 -7.50 0.49 8.76
C GLU A 277 -8.00 0.38 10.20
N SER A 278 -8.67 -0.74 10.51
CA SER A 278 -9.13 -1.05 11.86
C SER A 278 -7.98 -1.05 12.88
N TYR A 279 -6.78 -1.48 12.48
CA TYR A 279 -5.59 -1.44 13.33
C TYR A 279 -5.15 -0.01 13.67
N PHE A 280 -5.23 0.95 12.74
CA PHE A 280 -4.82 2.32 13.08
C PHE A 280 -5.82 3.01 14.01
N GLU A 281 -7.08 2.59 14.01
CA GLU A 281 -8.14 3.10 14.87
C GLU A 281 -7.97 2.56 16.30
N MET A 282 -7.84 1.24 16.47
CA MET A 282 -7.59 0.61 17.78
C MET A 282 -6.38 1.21 18.50
N GLN A 283 -5.32 1.55 17.77
CA GLN A 283 -4.07 2.04 18.35
C GLN A 283 -4.22 3.48 18.83
N ARG A 284 -5.02 4.29 18.11
CA ARG A 284 -5.35 5.65 18.50
C ARG A 284 -6.27 5.68 19.70
N GLU A 285 -7.26 4.79 19.76
CA GLU A 285 -8.11 4.60 20.95
C GLU A 285 -7.28 4.19 22.18
N ALA A 286 -6.20 3.41 21.99
CA ALA A 286 -5.23 3.08 23.04
C ALA A 286 -4.26 4.22 23.42
N GLY A 287 -4.47 5.44 22.89
CA GLY A 287 -3.69 6.63 23.22
C GLY A 287 -2.37 6.79 22.44
N TRP A 288 -2.12 5.98 21.41
CA TRP A 288 -0.93 6.13 20.56
C TRP A 288 -1.13 7.20 19.48
N LYS A 289 -0.15 8.08 19.33
CA LYS A 289 -0.11 9.12 18.29
C LYS A 289 0.74 8.66 17.11
N SER A 290 0.22 8.76 15.89
CA SER A 290 0.97 8.40 14.68
C SER A 290 1.87 9.56 14.25
N VAL A 291 3.19 9.39 14.39
CA VAL A 291 4.19 10.41 14.06
C VAL A 291 4.69 10.28 12.63
N PHE A 292 4.69 9.05 12.08
CA PHE A 292 5.07 8.78 10.70
C PHE A 292 4.28 7.59 10.16
N ALA A 293 3.96 7.64 8.87
CA ALA A 293 3.48 6.51 8.09
C ALA A 293 4.11 6.56 6.70
N SER A 294 4.69 5.45 6.24
CA SER A 294 5.25 5.35 4.90
C SER A 294 4.15 5.37 3.84
N LEU A 295 4.49 5.86 2.65
CA LEU A 295 3.57 5.98 1.51
C LEU A 295 3.30 4.64 0.81
N GLY A 296 4.09 3.60 1.08
CA GLY A 296 4.00 2.30 0.43
C GLY A 296 2.90 1.42 1.02
N SER A 297 2.12 0.76 0.17
CA SER A 297 1.02 -0.12 0.60
C SER A 297 1.44 -1.58 0.84
N ILE A 298 2.65 -1.98 0.40
CA ILE A 298 3.19 -3.35 0.49
C ILE A 298 4.18 -3.50 1.65
N GLN A 299 4.96 -2.45 1.92
CA GLN A 299 5.89 -2.37 3.06
C GLN A 299 5.58 -1.11 3.84
N LYS A 300 4.54 -1.19 4.67
CA LYS A 300 4.09 -0.04 5.42
C LYS A 300 4.82 -0.01 6.75
N TRP A 301 5.50 1.10 6.98
CA TRP A 301 6.12 1.40 8.26
C TRP A 301 5.36 2.54 8.90
N SER A 302 4.95 2.36 10.16
CA SER A 302 4.36 3.40 10.99
C SER A 302 5.20 3.62 12.23
N LEU A 303 5.41 4.88 12.59
CA LEU A 303 6.01 5.26 13.86
C LEU A 303 4.91 5.81 14.75
N TRP A 304 4.78 5.20 15.92
CA TRP A 304 3.84 5.58 16.96
C TRP A 304 4.59 6.18 18.13
N SER A 305 3.97 7.13 18.82
CA SER A 305 4.48 7.70 20.06
C SER A 305 3.40 7.75 21.14
N ARG A 306 3.80 7.53 22.39
CA ARG A 306 2.93 7.70 23.55
C ARG A 306 3.72 8.23 24.73
N GLU A 307 3.27 9.35 25.28
CA GLU A 307 3.87 9.95 26.47
C GLU A 307 3.40 9.19 27.73
N TYR A 308 4.29 9.04 28.71
CA TYR A 308 4.01 8.37 29.98
C TYR A 308 4.70 9.09 31.13
N LYS A 309 4.18 8.91 32.34
CA LYS A 309 4.70 9.60 33.52
C LYS A 309 5.82 8.82 34.20
N GLU A 310 6.59 9.53 35.01
CA GLU A 310 7.60 8.91 35.87
C GLU A 310 6.93 7.99 36.90
N GLY A 311 7.28 6.70 36.86
CA GLY A 311 6.67 5.64 37.68
C GLY A 311 5.62 4.79 36.96
N GLU A 312 5.18 5.19 35.75
CA GLU A 312 4.35 4.33 34.90
C GLU A 312 5.23 3.34 34.10
N GLU A 313 4.72 2.13 33.88
CA GLU A 313 5.39 1.17 33.00
C GLU A 313 5.43 1.70 31.56
N ARG A 314 6.57 1.46 30.89
CA ARG A 314 6.78 1.88 29.49
C ARG A 314 5.66 1.30 28.60
N PRO A 315 4.85 2.14 27.94
CA PRO A 315 3.81 1.66 27.05
C PRO A 315 4.40 0.83 25.90
N GLN A 316 3.83 -0.35 25.65
CA GLN A 316 4.20 -1.18 24.51
C GLN A 316 2.96 -1.44 23.65
N ILE A 317 3.13 -1.40 22.32
CA ILE A 317 2.05 -1.76 21.37
C ILE A 317 1.75 -3.26 21.43
N TYR A 318 2.78 -4.06 21.69
CA TYR A 318 2.69 -5.50 21.76
C TYR A 318 2.64 -5.95 23.21
N SER A 319 1.52 -6.54 23.63
CA SER A 319 1.33 -7.06 24.99
C SER A 319 2.21 -8.27 25.28
N GLU A 320 2.55 -9.08 24.27
CA GLU A 320 3.43 -10.24 24.41
C GLU A 320 4.75 -10.07 23.63
N LYS A 321 5.86 -10.41 24.29
CA LYS A 321 7.19 -10.45 23.66
C LYS A 321 7.29 -11.47 22.52
N THR A 322 6.48 -12.53 22.56
CA THR A 322 6.40 -13.58 21.54
C THR A 322 5.94 -13.02 20.19
N ASP A 323 5.01 -12.06 20.19
CA ASP A 323 4.47 -11.45 18.99
C ASP A 323 5.44 -10.43 18.38
N GLN A 324 6.18 -9.70 19.21
CA GLN A 324 7.31 -8.87 18.75
C GLN A 324 8.37 -9.71 18.02
N LEU A 325 8.68 -10.91 18.55
CA LEU A 325 9.64 -11.82 17.93
C LEU A 325 9.13 -12.37 16.58
N LYS A 326 7.86 -12.77 16.50
CA LYS A 326 7.23 -13.19 15.23
C LYS A 326 7.27 -12.06 14.20
N HIS A 327 7.02 -10.83 14.64
CA HIS A 327 7.06 -9.64 13.80
C HIS A 327 8.48 -9.38 13.25
N ALA A 328 9.49 -9.39 14.12
CA ALA A 328 10.88 -9.22 13.71
C ALA A 328 11.35 -10.31 12.75
N ARG A 329 10.95 -11.57 12.97
CA ARG A 329 11.24 -12.68 12.05
C ARG A 329 10.62 -12.44 10.67
N LYS A 330 9.38 -11.97 10.62
CA LYS A 330 8.67 -11.67 9.38
C LYS A 330 9.37 -10.58 8.59
N ILE A 331 9.84 -9.51 9.25
CA ILE A 331 10.65 -8.46 8.63
C ILE A 331 11.94 -9.04 8.03
N ALA A 332 12.70 -9.82 8.82
CA ALA A 332 13.97 -10.39 8.39
C ALA A 332 13.80 -11.31 7.17
N ILE A 333 12.78 -12.17 7.17
CA ILE A 333 12.46 -13.05 6.03
C ILE A 333 12.06 -12.21 4.82
N ALA A 334 11.16 -11.23 4.97
CA ALA A 334 10.67 -10.42 3.86
C ALA A 334 11.81 -9.67 3.15
N TYR A 335 12.70 -9.02 3.91
CA TYR A 335 13.86 -8.33 3.32
C TYR A 335 14.91 -9.30 2.76
N SER A 336 15.10 -10.47 3.37
CA SER A 336 15.98 -11.50 2.81
C SER A 336 15.47 -12.00 1.46
N CYS A 337 14.18 -12.31 1.34
CA CYS A 337 13.58 -12.71 0.07
C CYS A 337 13.66 -11.62 -1.00
N LEU A 338 13.64 -10.34 -0.60
CA LEU A 338 13.78 -9.22 -1.52
C LEU A 338 15.23 -9.00 -1.99
N PHE A 339 16.19 -9.05 -1.07
CA PHE A 339 17.57 -8.66 -1.34
C PHE A 339 18.48 -9.82 -1.74
N LEU A 340 18.27 -11.04 -1.23
CA LEU A 340 19.14 -12.18 -1.50
C LEU A 340 19.19 -12.54 -3.00
N PRO A 341 18.08 -12.60 -3.75
CA PRO A 341 18.13 -12.88 -5.18
C PRO A 341 18.92 -11.81 -5.96
N LEU A 342 18.79 -10.54 -5.57
CA LEU A 342 19.54 -9.44 -6.17
C LEU A 342 21.04 -9.55 -5.87
N ILE A 343 21.40 -9.88 -4.62
CA ILE A 343 22.80 -10.09 -4.23
C ILE A 343 23.40 -11.25 -5.02
N ILE A 344 22.69 -12.38 -5.12
CA ILE A 344 23.15 -13.55 -5.90
C ILE A 344 23.34 -13.17 -7.37
N ALA A 345 22.36 -12.50 -7.97
CA ALA A 345 22.45 -12.06 -9.36
C ALA A 345 23.64 -11.12 -9.59
N TYR A 346 23.89 -10.17 -8.70
CA TYR A 346 25.06 -9.29 -8.79
C TYR A 346 26.38 -10.02 -8.56
N LEU A 347 26.44 -11.01 -7.66
CA LEU A 347 27.62 -11.84 -7.45
C LEU A 347 27.95 -12.68 -8.70
N LEU A 348 26.94 -13.28 -9.34
CA LEU A 348 27.12 -14.02 -10.59
C LEU A 348 27.62 -13.11 -11.72
N ASN A 349 27.04 -11.91 -11.86
CA ASN A 349 27.48 -10.92 -12.85
C ASN A 349 28.89 -10.41 -12.57
N LEU A 350 29.26 -10.21 -11.30
CA LEU A 350 30.63 -9.87 -10.91
C LEU A 350 31.62 -10.97 -11.28
N GLY A 351 31.26 -12.25 -11.09
CA GLY A 351 32.12 -13.38 -11.47
C GLY A 351 32.45 -13.39 -12.97
N ILE A 352 31.42 -13.24 -13.82
CA ILE A 352 31.59 -13.14 -15.29
C ILE A 352 32.41 -11.90 -15.66
N GLY A 353 32.11 -10.76 -15.02
CA GLY A 353 32.82 -9.51 -15.29
C GLY A 353 34.29 -9.52 -14.85
N PHE A 354 34.63 -10.25 -13.78
CA PHE A 354 35.99 -10.40 -13.29
C PHE A 354 36.83 -11.30 -14.20
N ASP A 355 36.25 -12.38 -14.72
CA ASP A 355 36.90 -13.23 -15.73
C ASP A 355 37.29 -12.40 -16.97
N LEU A 356 36.37 -11.59 -17.50
CA LEU A 356 36.65 -10.68 -18.63
C LEU A 356 37.71 -9.61 -18.29
N PHE A 357 37.77 -9.15 -17.03
CA PHE A 357 38.76 -8.19 -16.54
C PHE A 357 40.18 -8.77 -16.55
N ILE A 358 40.35 -10.02 -16.11
CA ILE A 358 41.65 -10.71 -16.16
C ILE A 358 42.14 -10.86 -17.60
N HIS A 359 41.22 -11.06 -18.55
CA HIS A 359 41.55 -11.19 -19.97
C HIS A 359 41.75 -9.83 -20.69
N ASN A 360 41.84 -8.70 -19.96
CA ASN A 360 42.04 -7.33 -20.48
C ASN A 360 41.01 -6.84 -21.51
N GLN A 361 39.79 -7.39 -21.51
CA GLN A 361 38.72 -7.04 -22.46
C GLN A 361 37.69 -6.05 -21.88
N VAL A 362 38.12 -5.13 -21.01
CA VAL A 362 37.20 -4.33 -20.19
C VAL A 362 37.38 -2.83 -20.40
N ASP A 363 36.36 -2.22 -21.00
CA ASP A 363 36.28 -0.76 -21.16
C ASP A 363 35.94 -0.04 -19.84
N LYS A 364 36.22 1.27 -19.79
CA LYS A 364 35.95 2.14 -18.63
C LYS A 364 34.51 2.04 -18.10
N LEU A 365 33.52 1.92 -18.98
CA LEU A 365 32.10 1.77 -18.62
C LEU A 365 31.82 0.46 -17.85
N ARG A 366 32.49 -0.63 -18.24
CA ARG A 366 32.37 -1.91 -17.55
C ARG A 366 33.02 -1.86 -16.17
N ILE A 367 34.17 -1.19 -16.03
CA ILE A 367 34.81 -0.98 -14.71
C ILE A 367 33.88 -0.20 -13.77
N MET A 368 33.27 0.90 -14.24
CA MET A 368 32.28 1.64 -13.44
C MET A 368 31.09 0.76 -13.04
N THR A 369 30.63 -0.11 -13.94
CA THR A 369 29.53 -1.05 -13.68
C THR A 369 29.89 -2.04 -12.57
N LEU A 370 31.10 -2.62 -12.59
CA LEU A 370 31.60 -3.51 -11.53
C LEU A 370 31.65 -2.80 -10.16
N ILE A 371 32.15 -1.56 -10.12
CA ILE A 371 32.20 -0.77 -8.87
C ILE A 371 30.79 -0.56 -8.31
N ILE A 372 29.83 -0.17 -9.16
CA ILE A 372 28.44 0.04 -8.75
C ILE A 372 27.82 -1.26 -8.21
N MET A 373 28.09 -2.40 -8.86
CA MET A 373 27.62 -3.71 -8.39
C MET A 373 28.18 -4.08 -7.02
N VAL A 374 29.48 -3.85 -6.76
CA VAL A 374 30.09 -4.07 -5.45
C VAL A 374 29.41 -3.20 -4.38
N ILE A 375 29.19 -1.91 -4.66
CA ILE A 375 28.49 -1.00 -3.75
C ILE A 375 27.06 -1.49 -3.47
N ALA A 376 26.36 -1.98 -4.50
CA ALA A 376 25.00 -2.52 -4.36
C ALA A 376 24.98 -3.77 -3.46
N ILE A 377 25.91 -4.72 -3.68
CA ILE A 377 26.04 -5.93 -2.84
C ILE A 377 26.30 -5.58 -1.38
N LEU A 378 27.26 -4.68 -1.12
CA LEU A 378 27.57 -4.25 0.25
C LEU A 378 26.37 -3.57 0.92
N SER A 379 25.64 -2.74 0.18
CA SER A 379 24.46 -2.04 0.67
C SER A 379 23.31 -3.00 1.02
N PHE A 380 22.91 -3.86 0.08
CA PHE A 380 21.83 -4.83 0.29
C PHE A 380 22.21 -5.91 1.31
N GLY A 381 23.48 -6.34 1.33
CA GLY A 381 24.04 -7.23 2.34
C GLY A 381 23.96 -6.61 3.74
N SER A 382 24.35 -5.35 3.89
CA SER A 382 24.24 -4.63 5.18
C SER A 382 22.79 -4.56 5.68
N TYR A 383 21.82 -4.29 4.79
CA TYR A 383 20.40 -4.25 5.17
C TYR A 383 19.90 -5.62 5.64
N THR A 384 20.24 -6.68 4.91
CA THR A 384 19.88 -8.06 5.28
C THR A 384 20.46 -8.41 6.65
N ILE A 385 21.75 -8.17 6.86
CA ILE A 385 22.44 -8.44 8.14
C ILE A 385 21.78 -7.66 9.28
N ARG A 386 21.48 -6.36 9.11
CA ARG A 386 20.85 -5.54 10.15
C ARG A 386 19.49 -6.09 10.59
N THR A 387 18.66 -6.54 9.65
CA THR A 387 17.35 -7.11 9.98
C THR A 387 17.46 -8.42 10.78
N TRP A 388 18.44 -9.27 10.47
CA TRP A 388 18.71 -10.48 11.23
C TRP A 388 19.30 -10.18 12.61
N LEU A 389 20.21 -9.21 12.71
CA LEU A 389 20.75 -8.77 14.00
C LEU A 389 19.64 -8.20 14.88
N TYR A 390 18.66 -7.49 14.32
CA TYR A 390 17.48 -7.03 15.06
C TYR A 390 16.68 -8.21 15.62
N TYR A 391 16.38 -9.22 14.79
CA TYR A 391 15.72 -10.43 15.25
C TYR A 391 16.49 -11.15 16.36
N PHE A 392 17.81 -11.30 16.23
CA PHE A 392 18.63 -11.95 17.26
C PHE A 392 18.73 -11.15 18.55
N ARG A 393 18.72 -9.82 18.50
CA ARG A 393 18.68 -8.98 19.72
C ARG A 393 17.38 -9.21 20.49
N LEU A 394 16.24 -9.17 19.80
CA LEU A 394 14.94 -9.48 20.43
C LEU A 394 14.89 -10.89 20.99
N LYS A 395 15.40 -11.88 20.26
CA LYS A 395 15.44 -13.28 20.71
C LYS A 395 16.22 -13.46 22.03
N LYS A 396 17.23 -12.63 22.30
CA LYS A 396 18.01 -12.70 23.56
C LYS A 396 17.27 -12.08 24.76
N THR A 397 16.25 -11.27 24.52
CA THR A 397 15.48 -10.55 25.55
C THR A 397 14.18 -11.28 25.94
N VAL A 398 13.84 -12.32 25.19
CA VAL A 398 12.80 -13.33 25.50
C VAL A 398 13.48 -14.50 26.16
#